data_AF-A0A9C9CBI0-F1
#
_entry.id   AF-A0A9C9CBI0-F1
#
_cell.length_a   1.000
_cell.length_b   1.000
_cell.length_c   1.000
_cell.angle_alpha   90.00
_cell.angle_beta   90.00
_cell.angle_gamma   90.00
#
_symmetry.space_group_name_H-M   'P 1'
#
loop_
_entity.id
_entity.type
_entity.pdbx_description
1 polymer ?
#
loop_
_entity_poly.entity_id
_entity_poly.type
_entity_poly.pdbx_seq_one_letter_code
_entity_poly.pdbx_strand_id
1 'polypeptide(L)'
;MFGSDNREILGTQPPDDNVFRQGFEFSENGDYIITAEFYDGETPYTIDFPLRIGPPASVGPIGIAVGAIVVILLGVNLVQRKRLLRSKLRNAHDETRSNSKPGSDRQVEDS
;
A
#
# COMPACT_ATOMS: atom_id res chain seq x y z
N MET A 1 -9.25 -14.42 20.81
CA MET A 1 -9.44 -13.17 21.58
C MET A 1 -8.47 -12.14 21.04
N PHE A 2 -8.92 -10.92 20.79
CA PHE A 2 -8.06 -9.76 20.54
C PHE A 2 -8.19 -8.85 21.76
N GLY A 3 -7.06 -8.47 22.35
CA GLY A 3 -7.00 -7.80 23.65
C GLY A 3 -5.67 -8.11 24.32
N SER A 4 -4.62 -7.41 23.91
CA SER A 4 -3.34 -7.41 24.60
C SER A 4 -3.47 -6.76 25.98
N ASP A 5 -2.78 -7.30 26.99
CA ASP A 5 -2.79 -6.89 28.42
C ASP A 5 -2.28 -5.45 28.71
N ASN A 6 -2.28 -4.55 27.73
CA ASN A 6 -1.84 -3.17 27.87
C ASN A 6 -2.93 -2.29 28.53
N ARG A 7 -3.42 -2.71 29.71
CA ARG A 7 -4.30 -1.92 30.57
C ARG A 7 -3.46 -1.09 31.53
N GLU A 8 -3.51 0.23 31.39
CA GLU A 8 -2.88 1.16 32.31
C GLU A 8 -3.92 1.69 33.31
N ILE A 9 -3.63 1.61 34.61
CA ILE A 9 -4.49 2.19 35.65
C ILE A 9 -4.14 3.67 35.77
N LEU A 10 -4.97 4.50 35.15
CA LEU A 10 -4.80 5.95 35.09
C LEU A 10 -4.98 6.66 36.45
N GLY A 11 -5.51 5.96 37.46
CA GLY A 11 -5.72 6.44 38.83
C GLY A 11 -7.19 6.70 39.17
N THR A 12 -7.44 7.18 40.39
CA THR A 12 -8.78 7.61 40.84
C THR A 12 -8.76 9.10 41.17
N GLN A 13 -9.87 9.79 40.90
CA GLN A 13 -9.99 11.22 41.18
C GLN A 13 -11.36 11.53 41.80
N PRO A 14 -11.42 12.26 42.93
CA PRO A 14 -12.68 12.74 43.48
C PRO A 14 -13.32 13.79 42.54
N PRO A 15 -14.66 13.93 42.51
CA PRO A 15 -15.32 14.96 41.73
C PRO A 15 -14.95 16.37 42.25
N ASP A 16 -14.69 17.29 41.33
CA ASP A 16 -14.44 18.71 41.59
C ASP A 16 -15.57 19.53 40.93
N ASP A 17 -16.40 20.20 41.73
CA ASP A 17 -17.65 20.87 41.31
C ASP A 17 -18.57 19.99 40.40
N ASN A 18 -18.69 18.70 40.73
CA ASN A 18 -19.39 17.65 39.96
C ASN A 18 -18.78 17.33 38.58
N VAL A 19 -17.53 17.73 38.33
CA VAL A 19 -16.78 17.42 37.11
C VAL A 19 -15.54 16.60 37.46
N PHE A 20 -15.31 15.52 36.71
CA PHE A 20 -14.06 14.76 36.76
C PHE A 20 -13.09 15.32 35.73
N ARG A 21 -11.89 15.73 36.14
CA ARG A 21 -10.89 16.43 35.31
C ARG A 21 -9.52 15.77 35.40
N GLN A 22 -9.31 14.73 34.62
CA GLN A 22 -8.06 13.97 34.60
C GLN A 22 -7.31 14.22 33.29
N GLY A 23 -6.00 14.49 33.39
CA GLY A 23 -5.11 14.69 32.25
C GLY A 23 -4.15 13.50 32.09
N PHE A 24 -3.92 13.09 30.85
CA PHE A 24 -3.07 11.95 30.51
C PHE A 24 -2.09 12.33 29.41
N GLU A 25 -0.88 11.79 29.46
CA GLU A 25 0.11 11.88 28.40
C GLU A 25 0.18 10.52 27.69
N PHE A 26 0.10 10.52 26.35
CA PHE A 26 0.17 9.31 25.54
C PHE A 26 1.52 9.28 24.83
N SER A 27 2.33 8.25 25.10
CA SER A 27 3.66 8.06 24.50
C SER A 27 3.61 7.59 23.04
N GLU A 28 2.51 6.98 22.61
CA GLU A 28 2.34 6.41 21.28
C GLU A 28 1.06 6.92 20.58
N ASN A 29 1.06 6.91 19.25
CA ASN A 29 -0.13 7.18 18.44
C ASN A 29 -0.90 5.87 18.22
N GLY A 30 -2.22 5.88 18.41
CA GLY A 30 -3.00 4.65 18.35
C GLY A 30 -4.50 4.85 18.60
N ASP A 31 -5.25 3.76 18.47
CA ASP A 31 -6.63 3.66 18.98
C ASP A 31 -6.59 3.20 20.44
N TYR A 32 -7.22 3.97 21.32
CA TYR A 32 -7.34 3.71 22.73
C TYR A 32 -8.82 3.61 23.12
N ILE A 33 -9.10 2.91 24.21
CA ILE A 33 -10.38 2.96 24.91
C ILE A 33 -10.07 3.46 26.31
N ILE A 34 -10.62 4.61 26.68
CA ILE A 34 -10.56 5.12 28.05
C ILE A 34 -11.81 4.61 28.76
N THR A 35 -11.61 3.69 29.70
CA THR A 35 -12.67 3.11 30.52
C THR A 35 -12.77 3.88 31.83
N ALA A 36 -13.91 4.52 32.08
CA ALA A 36 -14.23 5.14 33.37
C ALA A 36 -15.16 4.22 34.17
N GLU A 37 -14.80 3.95 35.42
CA GLU A 37 -15.56 3.11 36.35
C GLU A 37 -16.12 3.96 37.49
N PHE A 38 -17.43 3.84 37.74
CA PHE A 38 -18.18 4.59 38.74
C PHE A 38 -18.93 3.62 39.66
N TYR A 39 -19.19 4.03 40.91
CA TYR A 39 -19.88 3.20 41.89
C TYR A 39 -21.07 3.97 42.47
N ASP A 40 -22.26 3.35 42.44
CA ASP A 40 -23.42 3.78 43.24
C ASP A 40 -23.69 2.72 44.32
N GLY A 41 -23.27 3.02 45.55
CA GLY A 41 -23.15 2.04 46.62
C GLY A 41 -22.19 0.90 46.23
N GLU A 42 -22.73 -0.32 46.16
CA GLU A 42 -22.00 -1.53 45.73
C GLU A 42 -22.14 -1.82 44.22
N THR A 43 -22.87 -1.00 43.47
CA THR A 43 -23.15 -1.26 42.04
C THR A 43 -22.11 -0.56 41.15
N PRO A 44 -21.28 -1.31 40.40
CA PRO A 44 -20.34 -0.73 39.45
C PRO A 44 -21.03 -0.37 38.12
N TYR A 45 -20.62 0.76 37.55
CA TYR A 45 -21.00 1.25 36.24
C TYR A 45 -19.75 1.56 35.43
N THR A 46 -19.79 1.32 34.13
CA THR A 46 -18.64 1.47 33.25
C THR A 46 -19.03 2.26 32.01
N ILE A 47 -18.19 3.23 31.62
CA ILE A 47 -18.35 4.02 30.39
C ILE A 47 -17.04 3.96 29.61
N ASP A 48 -17.12 3.47 28.37
CA ASP A 48 -15.99 3.37 27.46
C ASP A 48 -15.98 4.52 26.45
N PHE A 49 -14.89 5.27 26.41
CA PHE A 49 -14.66 6.37 25.47
C PHE A 49 -13.60 5.97 24.43
N PRO A 50 -13.98 5.68 23.17
CA PRO A 50 -13.01 5.41 22.11
C PRO A 50 -12.28 6.70 21.71
N LEU A 51 -10.95 6.66 21.70
CA LEU A 51 -10.09 7.82 21.47
C LEU A 51 -8.95 7.47 20.51
N ARG A 52 -8.80 8.26 19.44
CA ARG A 52 -7.64 8.20 18.53
C ARG A 52 -6.61 9.23 18.95
N ILE A 53 -5.39 8.80 19.25
CA ILE A 53 -4.23 9.67 19.41
C ILE A 53 -3.42 9.68 18.11
N GLY A 54 -3.03 10.88 17.68
CA GLY A 54 -2.28 11.09 16.44
C GLY A 54 -3.13 11.16 15.16
N PRO A 55 -2.51 11.51 14.02
CA PRO A 55 -3.19 11.58 12.74
C PRO A 55 -3.64 10.19 12.25
N PRO A 56 -4.73 10.10 11.47
CA PRO A 56 -5.10 8.84 10.81
C PRO A 56 -3.99 8.38 9.85
N ALA A 57 -3.81 7.06 9.74
CA ALA A 57 -2.78 6.48 8.89
C ALA A 57 -2.94 6.93 7.42
N SER A 58 -1.96 7.69 6.92
CA SER A 58 -2.07 8.38 5.61
C SER A 58 -1.99 7.43 4.41
N VAL A 59 -1.54 6.19 4.61
CA VAL A 59 -1.45 5.15 3.57
C VAL A 59 -2.26 3.93 4.02
N GLY A 60 -3.56 3.94 3.68
CA GLY A 60 -4.43 2.78 3.82
C GLY A 60 -4.40 1.84 2.60
N PRO A 61 -5.31 0.83 2.55
CA PRO A 61 -5.40 -0.12 1.44
C PRO A 61 -5.52 0.53 0.05
N ILE A 62 -6.19 1.69 -0.04
CA ILE A 62 -6.33 2.49 -1.27
C ILE A 62 -4.96 2.96 -1.77
N GLY A 63 -4.10 3.45 -0.88
CA GLY A 63 -2.75 3.92 -1.24
C GLY A 63 -1.87 2.78 -1.77
N ILE A 64 -1.99 1.59 -1.16
CA ILE A 64 -1.32 0.36 -1.63
C ILE A 64 -1.81 -0.02 -3.03
N ALA A 65 -3.13 0.01 -3.27
CA ALA A 65 -3.71 -0.32 -4.57
C ALA A 65 -3.26 0.65 -5.68
N VAL A 66 -3.26 1.96 -5.42
CA VAL A 66 -2.76 2.98 -6.36
C VAL A 66 -1.27 2.78 -6.64
N GLY A 67 -0.46 2.54 -5.60
CA GLY A 67 0.96 2.25 -5.74
C GLY A 67 1.24 1.02 -6.60
N ALA A 68 0.49 -0.07 -6.39
CA ALA A 68 0.60 -1.29 -7.19
C ALA A 68 0.29 -1.05 -8.68
N ILE A 69 -0.76 -0.28 -9.00
CA ILE A 69 -1.10 0.08 -10.38
C ILE A 69 0.05 0.85 -11.05
N VAL A 70 0.62 1.86 -10.37
CA VAL A 70 1.75 2.64 -10.88
C VAL A 70 2.97 1.74 -11.14
N VAL A 71 3.31 0.85 -10.21
CA VAL A 71 4.42 -0.11 -10.37
C VAL A 71 4.19 -1.04 -11.57
N ILE A 72 2.97 -1.56 -11.76
CA ILE A 72 2.61 -2.40 -12.91
C ILE A 72 2.77 -1.63 -14.23
N LEU A 73 2.25 -0.40 -14.32
CA LEU A 73 2.34 0.42 -15.53
C LEU A 73 3.80 0.73 -15.91
N LEU A 74 4.64 1.08 -14.93
CA LEU A 74 6.07 1.31 -15.14
C LEU A 74 6.79 0.01 -15.58
N GLY A 75 6.49 -1.12 -14.93
CA GLY A 75 7.03 -2.43 -15.30
C GLY A 75 6.68 -2.84 -16.73
N VAL A 76 5.41 -2.69 -17.12
CA VAL A 76 4.93 -2.96 -18.48
C VAL A 76 5.62 -2.05 -19.50
N ASN A 77 5.74 -0.76 -19.22
CA ASN A 77 6.42 0.20 -20.11
C ASN A 77 7.90 -0.19 -20.35
N LEU A 78 8.62 -0.55 -19.29
CA LEU A 78 10.02 -0.99 -19.37
C LEU A 78 10.17 -2.31 -20.16
N VAL A 79 9.26 -3.28 -19.97
CA VAL A 79 9.28 -4.56 -20.69
C VAL A 79 8.94 -4.37 -22.18
N GLN A 80 7.96 -3.53 -22.51
CA GLN A 80 7.63 -3.18 -23.90
C GLN A 80 8.82 -2.49 -24.59
N ARG A 81 9.46 -1.51 -23.94
CA ARG A 81 10.65 -0.84 -24.46
C ARG A 81 11.79 -1.81 -24.74
N LYS A 82 12.07 -2.77 -23.84
CA LYS A 82 13.08 -3.82 -24.06
C LYS A 82 12.71 -4.77 -25.21
N ARG A 83 11.42 -5.12 -25.38
CA ARG A 83 10.95 -5.95 -26.51
C ARG A 83 11.12 -5.25 -27.87
N LEU A 84 10.77 -3.97 -27.96
CA LEU A 84 10.89 -3.17 -29.20
C LEU A 84 12.34 -2.99 -29.66
N LEU A 85 13.29 -2.88 -28.73
CA LEU A 85 14.72 -2.82 -29.07
C LEU A 85 15.23 -4.18 -29.60
N ARG A 86 14.74 -5.30 -29.05
CA ARG A 86 15.08 -6.65 -29.52
C ARG A 86 14.52 -6.98 -30.91
N SER A 87 13.33 -6.52 -31.27
CA SER A 87 12.75 -6.80 -32.59
C SER A 87 13.48 -6.07 -33.72
N LYS A 88 13.86 -4.79 -33.52
CA LYS A 88 14.64 -4.01 -34.49
C LYS A 88 15.96 -4.68 -34.90
N LEU A 89 16.67 -5.27 -33.94
CA LEU A 89 17.93 -5.97 -34.18
C LEU A 89 17.78 -7.26 -35.00
N ARG A 90 16.61 -7.92 -34.97
CA ARG A 90 16.38 -9.16 -35.71
C ARG A 90 16.00 -8.89 -37.18
N ASN A 91 15.14 -7.90 -37.42
CA ASN A 91 14.72 -7.55 -38.77
C ASN A 91 15.88 -7.08 -39.66
N ALA A 92 16.86 -6.37 -39.09
CA ALA A 92 18.07 -5.93 -39.82
C ALA A 92 18.95 -7.10 -40.33
N HIS A 93 18.81 -8.30 -39.76
CA HIS A 93 19.57 -9.48 -40.18
C HIS A 93 18.89 -10.27 -41.32
N ASP A 94 17.56 -10.20 -41.44
CA ASP A 94 16.81 -10.93 -42.47
C ASP A 94 16.80 -10.20 -43.83
N GLU A 95 16.80 -8.85 -43.85
CA GLU A 95 16.88 -8.07 -45.11
C GLU A 95 18.18 -8.36 -45.89
N THR A 96 19.30 -8.56 -45.20
CA THR A 96 20.59 -8.86 -45.84
C THR A 96 20.62 -10.24 -46.52
N ARG A 97 19.80 -11.20 -46.07
CA ARG A 97 19.69 -12.53 -46.69
C ARG A 97 18.71 -12.63 -47.86
N SER A 98 17.79 -11.68 -48.00
CA SER A 98 16.83 -11.67 -49.11
C SER A 98 17.43 -11.19 -50.43
N ASN A 99 18.48 -10.35 -50.37
CA ASN A 99 19.09 -9.72 -51.55
C ASN A 99 20.15 -10.60 -52.27
N SER A 100 20.38 -11.84 -51.81
CA SER A 100 21.37 -12.77 -52.41
C SER A 100 20.71 -13.91 -53.18
N LYS A 101 19.73 -13.60 -54.04
CA LYS A 101 19.08 -14.56 -54.93
C LYS A 101 19.51 -14.27 -56.38
N PRO A 102 20.53 -14.94 -56.94
CA PRO A 102 20.95 -14.71 -58.31
C PRO A 102 19.88 -15.23 -59.27
N GLY A 103 19.37 -14.35 -60.13
CA GLY A 103 18.43 -14.66 -61.19
C GLY A 103 19.03 -14.33 -62.56
N SER A 104 19.81 -15.26 -63.09
CA SER A 104 20.32 -15.34 -64.47
C SER A 104 20.78 -16.80 -64.64
N ASP A 105 20.45 -17.57 -65.69
CA ASP A 105 19.98 -17.21 -67.02
C ASP A 105 18.79 -18.05 -67.52
N ARG A 106 18.07 -17.52 -68.51
CA ARG A 106 17.14 -18.25 -69.40
C ARG A 106 17.43 -17.86 -70.84
N GLN A 107 18.00 -18.78 -71.63
CA GLN A 107 18.03 -18.80 -73.11
C GLN A 107 18.68 -17.54 -73.77
N VAL A 108 19.09 -17.50 -75.03
CA VAL A 108 18.99 -18.44 -76.18
C VAL A 108 20.43 -18.78 -76.67
N GLU A 109 20.78 -19.33 -77.85
CA GLU A 109 20.10 -19.50 -79.14
C GLU A 109 20.44 -20.87 -79.79
N ASP A 110 21.19 -20.90 -80.89
CA ASP A 110 21.35 -21.98 -81.89
C ASP A 110 22.68 -21.79 -82.65
N SER A 111 23.39 -22.88 -83.02
CA SER A 111 24.44 -23.00 -84.07
C SER A 111 25.08 -24.40 -84.09
#